data_AF-A0A1I0LCB0-F1
#
_entry.id   AF-A0A1I0LCB0-F1
#
_cell.length_a   1.000
_cell.length_b   1.000
_cell.length_c   1.000
_cell.angle_alpha   90.00
_cell.angle_beta   90.00
_cell.angle_gamma   90.00
#
_symmetry.space_group_name_H-M   'P 1'
#
loop_
_entity.id
_entity.type
_entity.pdbx_description
1 polymer ?
#
loop_
_entity_poly.entity_id
_entity_poly.type
_entity_poly.pdbx_seq_one_letter_code
_entity_poly.pdbx_strand_id
1 'polypeptide(L)'
;MGFAVRPPDERTELPDGNVSAEDLALVRSRGYSYWLEGEAVKVGTGVYRFSFGFPVNARMENCINGVDGTQGIVVPENSTAEAEVTVHAEHMFYDRLGTHRGVQLRFEPFAATAGADRVITSEGLATQQLLDLRGMQGEELRDSDGTPVVYEPGAYDVRTLWAFVTQSIVDQAHLNGGGVCTVKPL
;
A
#
# COMPACT_ATOMS: atom_id res chain seq x y z
N MET A 1 22.51 5.67 0.38
CA MET A 1 21.85 4.83 1.39
C MET A 1 20.52 4.36 0.82
N GLY A 2 20.05 3.19 1.27
CA GLY A 2 18.79 2.60 0.84
C GLY A 2 18.43 1.40 1.72
N PHE A 3 17.26 0.86 1.50
CA PHE A 3 16.76 -0.35 2.15
C PHE A 3 16.01 -1.22 1.15
N ALA A 4 15.60 -2.41 1.58
CA ALA A 4 14.86 -3.34 0.74
C ALA A 4 13.63 -3.85 1.49
N VAL A 5 12.53 -4.00 0.76
CA VAL A 5 11.34 -4.70 1.21
C VAL A 5 11.23 -5.94 0.34
N ARG A 6 11.16 -7.10 1.00
CA ARG A 6 11.12 -8.41 0.35
C ARG A 6 10.49 -9.43 1.29
N PRO A 7 10.03 -10.57 0.78
CA PRO A 7 9.49 -11.63 1.62
C PRO A 7 10.55 -12.12 2.63
N PRO A 8 10.12 -12.56 3.82
CA PRO A 8 11.05 -13.06 4.84
C PRO A 8 11.75 -14.33 4.37
N ASP A 9 13.07 -14.39 4.56
CA ASP A 9 13.90 -15.56 4.24
C ASP A 9 14.33 -16.30 5.51
N GLU A 10 15.16 -17.33 5.38
CA GLU A 10 15.65 -18.13 6.52
C GLU A 10 16.44 -17.32 7.56
N ARG A 11 16.92 -16.12 7.20
CA ARG A 11 17.66 -15.21 8.09
C ARG A 11 16.75 -14.17 8.75
N THR A 12 15.45 -14.17 8.46
CA THR A 12 14.52 -13.26 9.11
C THR A 12 14.30 -13.71 10.56
N GLU A 13 14.69 -12.83 11.48
CA GLU A 13 14.46 -12.95 12.91
C GLU A 13 13.19 -12.19 13.30
N LEU A 14 12.43 -12.72 14.25
CA LEU A 14 11.26 -12.04 14.78
C LEU A 14 11.67 -11.04 15.86
N PRO A 15 11.11 -9.82 15.86
CA PRO A 15 11.25 -8.92 16.99
C PRO A 15 10.51 -9.49 18.20
N ASP A 16 11.05 -9.27 19.40
CA ASP A 16 10.48 -9.80 20.64
C ASP A 16 9.03 -9.35 20.85
N GLY A 17 8.12 -10.32 20.97
CA GLY A 17 6.76 -10.14 21.50
C GLY A 17 5.71 -9.50 20.59
N ASN A 18 6.06 -9.05 19.38
CA ASN A 18 5.15 -8.28 18.52
C ASN A 18 4.67 -9.01 17.25
N VAL A 19 5.29 -10.12 16.89
CA VAL A 19 4.92 -10.93 15.72
C VAL A 19 4.94 -12.40 16.11
N SER A 20 3.87 -13.14 15.81
CA SER A 20 3.82 -14.56 16.15
C SER A 20 4.61 -15.40 15.14
N ALA A 21 5.05 -16.60 15.56
CA ALA A 21 5.67 -17.56 14.66
C ALA A 21 4.69 -18.04 13.55
N GLU A 22 3.39 -18.01 13.84
CA GLU A 22 2.32 -18.37 12.91
C GLU A 22 2.20 -17.32 11.79
N ASP A 23 2.26 -16.02 12.12
CA ASP A 23 2.26 -14.94 11.14
C ASP A 23 3.49 -15.05 10.23
N LEU A 24 4.68 -15.26 10.79
CA LEU A 24 5.89 -15.46 9.99
C LEU A 24 5.76 -16.66 9.05
N ALA A 25 5.22 -17.78 9.55
CA ALA A 25 5.00 -18.97 8.74
C ALA A 25 4.00 -18.71 7.60
N LEU A 26 2.91 -17.99 7.87
CA LEU A 26 1.92 -17.58 6.87
C LEU A 26 2.57 -16.71 5.80
N VAL A 27 3.19 -15.59 6.20
CA VAL A 27 3.77 -14.59 5.30
C VAL A 27 4.88 -15.22 4.46
N ARG A 28 5.74 -16.08 5.06
CA ARG A 28 6.78 -16.82 4.35
C ARG A 28 6.21 -17.84 3.36
N SER A 29 5.24 -18.67 3.78
CA SER A 29 4.66 -19.71 2.91
C SER A 29 3.94 -19.14 1.70
N ARG A 30 3.38 -17.93 1.82
CA ARG A 30 2.69 -17.22 0.75
C ARG A 30 3.61 -16.32 -0.08
N GLY A 31 4.86 -16.13 0.34
CA GLY A 31 5.81 -15.23 -0.32
C GLY A 31 5.41 -13.75 -0.18
N TYR A 32 4.72 -13.38 0.89
CA TYR A 32 4.29 -12.01 1.14
C TYR A 32 5.41 -11.22 1.81
N SER A 33 5.47 -9.93 1.52
CA SER A 33 6.30 -8.93 2.22
C SER A 33 5.46 -8.03 3.09
N TYR A 34 4.22 -7.80 2.66
CA TYR A 34 3.17 -7.20 3.46
C TYR A 34 1.99 -8.15 3.54
N TRP A 35 1.41 -8.26 4.73
CA TRP A 35 0.10 -8.83 4.94
C TRP A 35 -0.71 -7.78 5.71
N LEU A 36 -1.81 -7.34 5.11
CA LEU A 36 -2.65 -6.26 5.60
C LEU A 36 -4.06 -6.80 5.81
N GLU A 37 -4.54 -6.73 7.05
CA GLU A 37 -5.90 -7.07 7.42
C GLU A 37 -6.58 -5.89 8.13
N GLY A 38 -7.88 -5.75 7.93
CA GLY A 38 -8.60 -4.66 8.58
C GLY A 38 -10.07 -4.55 8.21
N GLU A 39 -10.69 -3.51 8.77
CA GLU A 39 -12.08 -3.14 8.54
C GLU A 39 -12.14 -1.72 7.94
N ALA A 40 -12.80 -1.59 6.79
CA ALA A 40 -13.12 -0.31 6.16
C ALA A 40 -14.55 0.09 6.52
N VAL A 41 -14.73 1.31 7.04
CA VAL A 41 -16.01 1.78 7.57
C VAL A 41 -16.41 3.11 6.93
N LYS A 42 -17.62 3.16 6.38
CA LYS A 42 -18.26 4.41 5.96
C LYS A 42 -19.63 4.55 6.60
N VAL A 43 -19.88 5.71 7.23
CA VAL A 43 -21.15 6.03 7.90
C VAL A 43 -22.29 5.90 6.90
N GLY A 44 -23.31 5.12 7.26
CA GLY A 44 -24.48 4.85 6.42
C GLY A 44 -24.29 3.74 5.38
N THR A 45 -23.08 3.22 5.17
CA THR A 45 -22.80 2.14 4.21
C THR A 45 -22.51 0.81 4.90
N GLY A 46 -21.76 0.83 6.01
CA GLY A 46 -21.46 -0.35 6.83
C GLY A 46 -19.98 -0.62 7.01
N VAL A 47 -19.68 -1.82 7.50
CA VAL A 47 -18.33 -2.33 7.77
C VAL A 47 -17.99 -3.39 6.74
N TYR A 48 -16.83 -3.25 6.11
CA TYR A 48 -16.30 -4.16 5.09
C TYR A 48 -14.94 -4.68 5.55
N ARG A 49 -14.67 -5.96 5.33
CA ARG A 49 -13.43 -6.61 5.78
C ARG A 49 -12.51 -6.89 4.60
N PHE A 50 -11.21 -6.80 4.83
CA PHE A 50 -10.22 -7.21 3.85
C PHE A 50 -9.05 -7.92 4.53
N SER A 51 -8.40 -8.79 3.76
CA SER A 51 -7.12 -9.41 4.11
C SER A 51 -6.34 -9.63 2.82
N PHE A 52 -5.26 -8.88 2.65
CA PHE A 52 -4.47 -8.87 1.42
C PHE A 52 -3.01 -9.19 1.72
N GLY A 53 -2.43 -10.03 0.89
CA GLY A 53 -0.98 -10.27 0.87
C GLY A 53 -0.35 -9.66 -0.37
N PHE A 54 0.79 -9.00 -0.19
CA PHE A 54 1.53 -8.36 -1.28
C PHE A 54 2.98 -8.89 -1.32
N PRO A 55 3.41 -9.50 -2.43
CA PRO A 55 4.76 -10.02 -2.61
C PRO A 55 5.72 -8.92 -3.11
N VAL A 56 5.83 -7.80 -2.39
CA VAL A 56 6.72 -6.70 -2.78
C VAL A 56 8.17 -7.15 -2.70
N ASN A 57 8.87 -7.16 -3.82
CA ASN A 57 10.31 -7.42 -3.85
C ASN A 57 11.01 -6.24 -4.51
N ALA A 58 11.34 -5.24 -3.69
CA ALA A 58 11.81 -3.94 -4.17
C ALA A 58 12.95 -3.38 -3.32
N ARG A 59 13.78 -2.57 -3.99
CA ARG A 59 14.87 -1.82 -3.40
C ARG A 59 14.56 -0.34 -3.46
N MET A 60 14.70 0.30 -2.31
CA MET A 60 14.55 1.73 -2.12
C MET A 60 15.96 2.31 -2.09
N GLU A 61 16.35 2.99 -3.16
CA GLU A 61 17.68 3.57 -3.35
C GLU A 61 17.64 5.09 -3.35
N ASN A 62 18.79 5.74 -3.19
CA ASN A 62 18.93 7.20 -3.26
C ASN A 62 17.94 7.95 -2.36
N CYS A 63 17.65 7.39 -1.18
CA CYS A 63 16.64 7.92 -0.29
C CYS A 63 17.00 9.33 0.20
N ILE A 64 16.00 10.21 0.18
CA ILE A 64 16.01 11.52 0.82
C ILE A 64 15.34 11.37 2.18
N ASN A 65 16.02 11.83 3.23
CA ASN A 65 15.54 11.77 4.61
C ASN A 65 14.31 12.67 4.80
N GLY A 66 13.24 12.12 5.36
CA GLY A 66 12.01 12.87 5.63
C GLY A 66 12.13 13.92 6.73
N VAL A 67 13.16 13.87 7.58
CA VAL A 67 13.37 14.80 8.70
C VAL A 67 14.15 16.05 8.29
N ASP A 68 15.25 15.88 7.54
CA ASP A 68 16.20 16.97 7.24
C ASP A 68 16.42 17.21 5.74
N GLY A 69 15.82 16.40 4.86
CA GLY A 69 15.93 16.53 3.40
C GLY A 69 17.30 16.15 2.83
N THR A 70 18.22 15.61 3.63
CA THR A 70 19.52 15.16 3.15
C THR A 70 19.42 13.83 2.39
N GLN A 71 20.37 13.57 1.50
CA GLN A 71 20.47 12.25 0.88
C GLN A 71 21.09 11.25 1.87
N GLY A 72 20.32 10.25 2.28
CA GLY A 72 20.77 9.22 3.20
C GLY A 72 20.53 9.56 4.68
N ILE A 73 21.38 9.01 5.54
CA ILE A 73 21.42 9.33 6.98
C ILE A 73 22.74 10.04 7.22
N VAL A 74 22.68 11.19 7.87
CA VAL A 74 23.87 11.93 8.30
C VAL A 74 24.15 11.56 9.76
N VAL A 75 25.32 10.98 10.02
CA VAL A 75 25.77 10.63 11.38
C VAL A 75 26.77 11.69 11.83
N PRO A 76 26.44 12.52 12.85
CA PRO A 76 27.38 13.49 13.39
C PRO A 76 28.60 12.82 14.05
N GLU A 77 29.72 13.53 14.09
CA GLU A 77 30.94 13.04 14.72
C GLU A 77 30.70 12.70 16.21
N ASN A 78 31.21 11.54 16.65
CA ASN A 78 31.04 11.03 18.01
C ASN A 78 29.57 10.92 18.47
N SER A 79 28.65 10.67 17.54
CA SER A 79 27.21 10.57 17.80
C SER A 79 26.58 9.36 17.11
N THR A 80 25.29 9.15 17.37
CA THR A 80 24.44 8.14 16.73
C THR A 80 23.29 8.85 16.04
N ALA A 81 22.94 8.41 14.83
CA ALA A 81 21.71 8.83 14.16
C ALA A 81 20.70 7.69 14.20
N GLU A 82 19.49 7.99 14.67
CA GLU A 82 18.36 7.07 14.57
C GLU A 82 17.74 7.16 13.18
N ALA A 83 17.30 6.03 12.66
CA ALA A 83 16.59 5.95 11.40
C ALA A 83 15.46 4.94 11.50
N GLU A 84 14.34 5.27 10.85
CA GLU A 84 13.14 4.46 10.80
C GLU A 84 12.77 4.17 9.35
N VAL A 85 12.26 2.97 9.10
CA VAL A 85 11.46 2.68 7.91
C VAL A 85 10.00 2.76 8.31
N THR A 86 9.31 3.78 7.81
CA THR A 86 7.89 4.01 8.08
C THR A 86 7.07 3.38 6.95
N VAL A 87 6.05 2.60 7.29
CA VAL A 87 5.18 1.92 6.31
C VAL A 87 3.78 2.53 6.39
N HIS A 88 3.32 3.16 5.31
CA HIS A 88 2.01 3.83 5.23
C HIS A 88 0.98 2.91 4.55
N ALA A 89 0.35 2.05 5.35
CA ALA A 89 -0.61 1.06 4.85
C ALA A 89 -1.82 1.69 4.12
N GLU A 90 -2.12 2.96 4.38
CA GLU A 90 -3.17 3.71 3.69
C GLU A 90 -2.93 3.93 2.20
N HIS A 91 -1.68 3.75 1.71
CA HIS A 91 -1.36 3.85 0.28
C HIS A 91 -2.23 2.92 -0.57
N MET A 92 -2.67 1.78 -0.01
CA MET A 92 -3.63 0.90 -0.69
C MET A 92 -4.91 1.61 -1.11
N PHE A 93 -5.34 2.65 -0.39
CA PHE A 93 -6.59 3.37 -0.65
C PHE A 93 -6.42 4.66 -1.46
N TYR A 94 -5.20 4.99 -1.88
CA TYR A 94 -4.96 6.19 -2.69
C TYR A 94 -5.49 6.03 -4.11
N ASP A 95 -5.89 7.14 -4.71
CA ASP A 95 -6.31 7.23 -6.11
C ASP A 95 -5.21 7.72 -7.05
N ARG A 96 -4.00 8.00 -6.56
CA ARG A 96 -2.86 8.44 -7.40
C ARG A 96 -1.58 7.68 -7.06
N LEU A 97 -0.82 7.33 -8.10
CA LEU A 97 0.51 6.74 -7.97
C LEU A 97 1.61 7.78 -8.15
N GLY A 98 2.73 7.61 -7.45
CA GLY A 98 3.94 8.43 -7.62
C GLY A 98 3.86 9.84 -7.05
N THR A 99 2.82 10.15 -6.27
CA THR A 99 2.65 11.43 -5.57
C THR A 99 1.87 11.27 -4.28
N HIS A 100 2.21 12.06 -3.26
CA HIS A 100 1.44 12.22 -2.02
C HIS A 100 0.57 13.49 -2.04
N ARG A 101 0.64 14.29 -3.11
CA ARG A 101 -0.08 15.55 -3.23
C ARG A 101 -1.40 15.34 -3.94
N GLY A 102 -2.49 15.84 -3.34
CA GLY A 102 -3.82 15.78 -3.92
C GLY A 102 -4.43 14.37 -3.99
N VAL A 103 -3.84 13.41 -3.28
CA VAL A 103 -4.37 12.05 -3.13
C VAL A 103 -5.69 12.07 -2.36
N GLN A 104 -6.62 11.21 -2.73
CA GLN A 104 -7.84 10.95 -1.98
C GLN A 104 -7.89 9.50 -1.55
N LEU A 105 -8.41 9.26 -0.35
CA LEU A 105 -8.73 7.92 0.13
C LEU A 105 -10.06 7.47 -0.47
N ARG A 106 -10.07 6.31 -1.11
CA ARG A 106 -11.24 5.78 -1.81
C ARG A 106 -11.76 4.53 -1.12
N PHE A 107 -13.03 4.58 -0.70
CA PHE A 107 -13.72 3.46 -0.06
C PHE A 107 -14.63 2.72 -1.05
N GLU A 108 -15.38 3.49 -1.84
CA GLU A 108 -16.46 3.02 -2.71
C GLU A 108 -15.99 2.04 -3.79
N PRO A 109 -14.85 2.26 -4.48
CA PRO A 109 -14.36 1.31 -5.47
C PRO A 109 -14.08 -0.07 -4.88
N PHE A 110 -13.65 -0.13 -3.61
CA PHE A 110 -13.37 -1.38 -2.91
C PHE A 110 -14.66 -2.05 -2.44
N ALA A 111 -15.50 -1.28 -1.75
CA ALA A 111 -16.73 -1.81 -1.17
C ALA A 111 -17.74 -2.26 -2.25
N ALA A 112 -17.68 -1.70 -3.45
CA ALA A 112 -18.47 -2.13 -4.61
C ALA A 112 -18.13 -3.54 -5.12
N THR A 113 -16.95 -4.09 -4.81
CA THR A 113 -16.57 -5.44 -5.24
C THR A 113 -16.87 -6.51 -4.20
N ALA A 114 -17.33 -6.12 -3.01
CA ALA A 114 -17.59 -7.05 -1.93
C ALA A 114 -18.90 -7.82 -2.16
N GLY A 115 -18.91 -9.08 -1.74
CA GLY A 115 -20.10 -9.92 -1.76
C GLY A 115 -21.13 -9.53 -0.69
N ALA A 116 -22.17 -10.36 -0.56
CA ALA A 116 -23.19 -10.18 0.48
C ALA A 116 -22.63 -10.29 1.92
N ASP A 117 -21.47 -10.94 2.08
CA ASP A 117 -20.72 -11.06 3.32
C ASP A 117 -19.84 -9.83 3.64
N ARG A 118 -19.80 -8.83 2.74
CA ARG A 118 -19.00 -7.60 2.86
C ARG A 118 -17.50 -7.85 2.99
N VAL A 119 -17.01 -8.93 2.39
CA VAL A 119 -15.58 -9.21 2.27
C VAL A 119 -15.07 -8.68 0.93
N ILE A 120 -14.05 -7.84 0.99
CA ILE A 120 -13.33 -7.32 -0.18
C ILE A 120 -12.18 -8.29 -0.47
N THR A 121 -12.10 -8.80 -1.70
CA THR A 121 -11.05 -9.73 -2.14
C THR A 121 -10.23 -9.15 -3.30
N SER A 122 -9.00 -9.64 -3.49
CA SER A 122 -8.17 -9.26 -4.63
C SER A 122 -8.82 -9.60 -5.97
N GLU A 123 -9.54 -10.72 -6.04
CA GLU A 123 -10.29 -11.14 -7.23
C GLU A 123 -11.41 -10.15 -7.53
N GLY A 124 -12.13 -9.69 -6.50
CA GLY A 124 -13.16 -8.66 -6.63
C GLY A 124 -12.58 -7.36 -7.17
N LEU A 125 -11.50 -6.86 -6.57
CA LEU A 125 -10.80 -5.65 -7.03
C LEU A 125 -10.25 -5.80 -8.46
N ALA A 126 -9.88 -7.00 -8.88
CA ALA A 126 -9.41 -7.25 -10.24
C ALA A 126 -10.53 -7.12 -11.31
N THR A 127 -11.80 -7.18 -10.91
CA THR A 127 -12.93 -6.98 -11.84
C THR A 127 -13.17 -5.52 -12.20
N GLN A 128 -12.73 -4.59 -11.35
CA GLN A 128 -12.87 -3.15 -11.56
C GLN A 128 -11.83 -2.66 -12.57
N GLN A 129 -12.26 -2.18 -13.73
CA GLN A 129 -11.39 -1.51 -14.70
C GLN A 129 -11.22 -0.04 -14.30
N LEU A 130 -9.99 0.48 -14.31
CA LEU A 130 -9.71 1.86 -13.87
C LEU A 130 -10.42 2.92 -14.73
N LEU A 131 -10.72 2.60 -15.99
CA LEU A 131 -11.42 3.47 -16.93
C LEU A 131 -12.95 3.30 -16.89
N ASP A 132 -13.46 2.36 -16.10
CA ASP A 132 -14.89 2.04 -16.00
C ASP A 132 -15.25 1.53 -14.60
N LEU A 133 -14.94 2.33 -13.58
CA LEU A 133 -15.21 1.97 -12.20
C LEU A 133 -16.73 1.91 -11.96
N ARG A 134 -17.17 0.84 -11.29
CA ARG A 134 -18.58 0.59 -10.99
C ARG A 134 -18.87 0.69 -9.50
N GLY A 135 -19.96 1.37 -9.17
CA GLY A 135 -20.50 1.49 -7.81
C GLY A 135 -21.19 0.21 -7.35
N MET A 136 -21.69 0.24 -6.11
CA MET A 136 -22.31 -0.92 -5.45
C MET A 136 -23.57 -1.42 -6.14
N GLN A 137 -24.22 -0.60 -6.97
CA GLN A 137 -25.43 -0.97 -7.71
C GLN A 137 -25.12 -1.22 -9.21
N GLY A 138 -23.83 -1.26 -9.59
CA GLY A 138 -23.37 -1.49 -10.97
C GLY A 138 -23.38 -0.24 -11.88
N GLU A 139 -23.77 0.91 -11.34
CA GLU A 139 -23.69 2.22 -11.99
C GLU A 139 -22.23 2.67 -12.17
N GLU A 140 -22.00 3.64 -13.05
CA GLU A 140 -20.70 4.32 -13.09
C GLU A 140 -20.42 5.01 -11.75
N LEU A 141 -19.24 4.77 -11.19
CA LEU A 141 -18.86 5.33 -9.90
C LEU A 141 -18.54 6.82 -10.03
N ARG A 142 -19.25 7.63 -9.24
CA ARG A 142 -19.13 9.10 -9.22
C ARG A 142 -18.98 9.62 -7.79
N ASP A 143 -18.25 10.71 -7.64
CA ASP A 143 -18.14 11.50 -6.43
C ASP A 143 -19.46 12.23 -6.12
N SER A 144 -19.56 12.81 -4.93
CA SER A 144 -20.79 13.46 -4.43
C SER A 144 -21.23 14.68 -5.24
N ASP A 145 -20.32 15.29 -6.00
CA ASP A 145 -20.57 16.37 -6.95
C ASP A 145 -21.02 15.87 -8.33
N GLY A 146 -21.09 14.54 -8.52
CA GLY A 146 -21.44 13.88 -9.77
C GLY A 146 -20.28 13.67 -10.72
N THR A 147 -19.04 14.04 -10.36
CA THR A 147 -17.85 13.81 -11.20
C THR A 147 -17.47 12.32 -11.19
N PRO A 148 -17.07 11.70 -12.32
CA PRO A 148 -16.57 10.32 -12.33
C PRO A 148 -15.36 10.16 -11.39
N VAL A 149 -15.32 9.06 -10.64
CA VAL A 149 -14.13 8.72 -9.86
C VAL A 149 -13.03 8.26 -10.81
N VAL A 150 -11.86 8.89 -10.70
CA VAL A 150 -10.70 8.62 -11.55
C VAL A 150 -9.51 8.20 -10.69
N TYR A 151 -8.85 7.13 -11.10
CA TYR A 151 -7.54 6.73 -10.57
C TYR A 151 -6.46 7.19 -11.54
N GLU A 152 -5.41 7.84 -11.02
CA GLU A 152 -4.30 8.38 -11.78
C GLU A 152 -3.08 7.47 -11.64
N PRO A 153 -2.81 6.57 -12.62
CA PRO A 153 -1.72 5.60 -12.51
C PRO A 153 -0.33 6.21 -12.77
N GLY A 154 -0.25 7.51 -13.10
CA GLY A 154 1.00 8.17 -13.44
C GLY A 154 1.67 7.49 -14.65
N ALA A 155 2.93 7.06 -14.47
CA ALA A 155 3.72 6.42 -15.52
C ALA A 155 3.52 4.88 -15.61
N TYR A 156 2.70 4.29 -14.73
CA TYR A 156 2.54 2.84 -14.65
C TYR A 156 1.43 2.35 -15.60
N ASP A 157 1.66 1.25 -16.31
CA ASP A 157 0.64 0.56 -17.13
C ASP A 157 -0.16 -0.41 -16.26
N VAL A 158 -1.14 0.13 -15.53
CA VAL A 158 -2.09 -0.63 -14.71
C VAL A 158 -3.52 -0.43 -15.22
N ARG A 159 -4.32 -1.50 -15.23
CA ARG A 159 -5.65 -1.51 -15.86
C ARG A 159 -6.80 -1.78 -14.91
N THR A 160 -6.53 -2.50 -13.83
CA THR A 160 -7.53 -2.88 -12.83
C THR A 160 -7.24 -2.24 -11.50
N LEU A 161 -8.26 -2.13 -10.64
CA LEU A 161 -8.08 -1.61 -9.29
C LEU A 161 -7.07 -2.46 -8.49
N TRP A 162 -7.13 -3.79 -8.60
CA TRP A 162 -6.13 -4.64 -7.94
C TRP A 162 -4.69 -4.39 -8.41
N ALA A 163 -4.48 -4.20 -9.72
CA ALA A 163 -3.16 -3.88 -10.27
C ALA A 163 -2.66 -2.52 -9.76
N PHE A 164 -3.56 -1.53 -9.68
CA PHE A 164 -3.25 -0.22 -9.13
C PHE A 164 -2.86 -0.31 -7.65
N VAL A 165 -3.66 -0.98 -6.82
CA VAL A 165 -3.40 -1.16 -5.39
C VAL A 165 -2.05 -1.85 -5.17
N THR A 166 -1.79 -2.93 -5.92
CA THR A 166 -0.51 -3.64 -5.84
C THR A 166 0.66 -2.73 -6.18
N GLN A 167 0.52 -1.86 -7.20
CA GLN A 167 1.55 -0.91 -7.57
C GLN A 167 1.73 0.21 -6.51
N SER A 168 0.65 0.65 -5.87
CA SER A 168 0.69 1.66 -4.79
C SER A 168 1.47 1.16 -3.57
N ILE A 169 1.25 -0.11 -3.20
CA ILE A 169 1.92 -0.76 -2.07
C ILE A 169 3.45 -0.88 -2.25
N VAL A 170 3.96 -0.89 -3.49
CA VAL A 170 5.41 -0.98 -3.76
C VAL A 170 6.17 0.25 -3.22
N ASP A 171 5.55 1.42 -3.16
CA ASP A 171 6.16 2.69 -2.74
C ASP A 171 5.70 3.16 -1.34
N GLN A 172 5.07 2.28 -0.55
CA GLN A 172 4.50 2.67 0.74
C GLN A 172 5.51 2.81 1.88
N ALA A 173 6.75 2.36 1.66
CA ALA A 173 7.79 2.39 2.66
C ALA A 173 8.70 3.61 2.47
N HIS A 174 8.80 4.41 3.52
CA HIS A 174 9.50 5.68 3.53
C HIS A 174 10.64 5.66 4.55
N LEU A 175 11.67 6.46 4.28
CA LEU A 175 12.74 6.70 5.24
C LEU A 175 12.36 7.86 6.16
N ASN A 176 12.40 7.65 7.48
CA ASN A 176 12.15 8.68 8.50
C ASN A 176 10.84 9.45 8.25
N GLY A 177 9.71 8.76 8.44
CA GLY A 177 8.37 9.32 8.25
C GLY A 177 7.95 9.34 6.78
N GLY A 178 8.36 10.37 6.05
CA GLY A 178 7.91 10.65 4.68
C GLY A 178 9.03 10.82 3.65
N GLY A 179 10.25 10.40 3.97
CA GLY A 179 11.38 10.46 3.06
C GLY A 179 11.15 9.61 1.81
N VAL A 180 11.55 10.14 0.66
CA VAL A 180 11.30 9.51 -0.65
C VAL A 180 12.53 8.80 -1.17
N CYS A 181 12.32 7.66 -1.82
CA CYS A 181 13.40 6.89 -2.44
C CYS A 181 13.10 6.65 -3.92
N THR A 182 14.13 6.37 -4.71
CA THR A 182 13.96 5.74 -6.01
C THR A 182 13.66 4.26 -5.80
N VAL A 183 12.49 3.79 -6.23
CA VAL A 183 12.10 2.39 -6.08
C VAL A 183 12.47 1.60 -7.35
N LYS A 184 13.10 0.44 -7.16
CA LYS A 184 13.42 -0.50 -8.24
C LYS A 184 13.02 -1.92 -7.86
N PRO A 185 12.52 -2.74 -8.80
CA PRO A 185 12.37 -4.18 -8.58
C PRO A 185 13.70 -4.84 -8.20
N LEU A 186 13.64 -5.87 -7.34
CA LEU A 186 14.77 -6.72 -6.98
C LEU A 186 14.89 -7.96 -7.86
#